data_AF-A0A966PHD6-F1
#
_entry.id   AF-A0A966PHD6-F1
#
_cell.length_a   1.000
_cell.length_b   1.000
_cell.length_c   1.000
_cell.angle_alpha   90.00
_cell.angle_beta   90.00
_cell.angle_gamma   90.00
#
_symmetry.space_group_name_H-M   'P 1'
#
loop_
_entity.id
_entity.type
_entity.pdbx_description
1 polymer ?
#
loop_
_entity_poly.entity_id
_entity_poly.type
_entity_poly.pdbx_seq_one_letter_code
_entity_poly.pdbx_strand_id
1 'polypeptide(L)'
;MRRKATALFGALCLITLAACGSDDTATDETTESTEAAPAEETTTEAVSLAGVCPDTITFQTDWNPESEHGFLYNMVGEGYEVDAAGVRVTGPLVSKGADTGVKIQVRSGGPAVGF
;
A
#
# COMPACT_ATOMS: atom_id res chain seq x y z
N MET A 1 -58.36 -12.55 28.05
CA MET A 1 -59.57 -12.17 27.28
C MET A 1 -59.30 -12.45 25.82
N ARG A 2 -60.10 -13.30 25.19
CA ARG A 2 -60.01 -13.65 23.76
C ARG A 2 -60.63 -12.53 22.92
N ARG A 3 -60.13 -12.35 21.69
CA ARG A 3 -60.70 -11.70 20.47
C ARG A 3 -59.69 -10.69 19.90
N LYS A 4 -59.29 -10.68 18.62
CA LYS A 4 -59.77 -11.31 17.39
C LYS A 4 -58.62 -11.30 16.36
N ALA A 5 -58.50 -12.37 15.58
CA ALA A 5 -57.86 -12.34 14.27
C ALA A 5 -58.84 -11.70 13.27
N THR A 6 -58.36 -10.78 12.43
CA THR A 6 -59.01 -10.43 11.17
C THR A 6 -57.95 -9.95 10.19
N ALA A 7 -58.02 -10.53 8.99
CA ALA A 7 -57.06 -10.43 7.92
C ALA A 7 -57.49 -9.41 6.85
N LEU A 8 -56.56 -9.16 5.92
CA LEU A 8 -56.73 -8.68 4.54
C LEU A 8 -56.87 -7.17 4.25
N PHE A 9 -56.37 -6.82 3.04
CA PHE A 9 -56.26 -5.54 2.33
C PHE A 9 -55.03 -4.70 2.72
N GLY A 10 -54.12 -4.30 1.82
CA GLY A 10 -54.09 -4.23 0.36
C GLY A 10 -53.07 -3.14 -0.02
N ALA A 11 -52.59 -3.15 -1.28
CA ALA A 11 -51.60 -2.24 -1.89
C ALA A 11 -50.15 -2.47 -1.42
N LEU A 12 -49.24 -3.08 -2.20
CA LEU A 12 -48.83 -2.76 -3.57
C LEU A 12 -48.77 -1.26 -3.83
N CYS A 13 -47.63 -0.66 -3.50
CA CYS A 13 -47.08 0.49 -4.22
C CYS A 13 -45.57 0.57 -3.91
N LEU A 14 -44.78 -0.09 -4.76
CA LEU A 14 -43.38 0.26 -4.96
C LEU A 14 -43.34 1.71 -5.46
N ILE A 15 -42.78 2.62 -4.66
CA ILE A 15 -42.46 3.96 -5.15
C ILE A 15 -41.01 3.92 -5.62
N THR A 16 -40.90 3.80 -6.94
CA THR A 16 -39.70 3.98 -7.75
C THR A 16 -39.23 5.43 -7.64
N LEU A 17 -38.01 5.64 -7.16
CA LEU A 17 -37.23 6.83 -7.54
C LEU A 17 -36.41 6.45 -8.76
N ALA A 18 -36.90 6.90 -9.92
CA ALA A 18 -36.14 6.96 -11.15
C ALA A 18 -35.34 8.27 -11.22
N ALA A 19 -34.31 8.24 -12.08
CA ALA A 19 -33.33 9.28 -12.47
C ALA A 19 -32.04 9.28 -11.62
N CYS A 20 -30.84 9.08 -12.16
CA CYS A 20 -30.29 9.37 -13.50
C CYS A 20 -29.00 8.52 -13.68
N GLY A 21 -28.64 7.91 -14.82
CA GLY A 21 -29.17 7.91 -16.18
C GLY A 21 -28.36 6.98 -17.11
N SER A 22 -28.97 6.67 -18.25
CA SER A 22 -28.51 6.02 -19.50
C SER A 22 -27.93 4.60 -19.42
N ASP A 23 -28.74 3.55 -19.66
CA ASP A 23 -29.15 2.95 -20.97
C ASP A 23 -28.01 2.11 -21.58
N ASP A 24 -28.17 0.85 -21.98
CA ASP A 24 -29.26 -0.14 -21.97
C ASP A 24 -28.64 -1.48 -22.42
N THR A 25 -29.38 -2.57 -22.25
CA THR A 25 -29.31 -3.81 -23.03
C THR A 25 -28.53 -4.98 -22.41
N ALA A 26 -29.32 -6.00 -22.06
CA ALA A 26 -28.92 -7.33 -21.64
C ALA A 26 -27.77 -7.91 -22.47
N THR A 27 -26.74 -8.41 -21.80
CA THR A 27 -25.73 -9.30 -22.37
C THR A 27 -25.42 -10.35 -21.31
N ASP A 28 -25.35 -11.61 -21.74
CA ASP A 28 -24.99 -12.82 -20.99
C ASP A 28 -24.05 -12.56 -19.80
N GLU A 29 -24.34 -13.20 -18.66
CA GLU A 29 -23.38 -13.35 -17.57
C GLU A 29 -22.21 -14.23 -18.04
N THR A 30 -21.27 -13.62 -18.77
CA THR A 30 -19.93 -14.17 -18.92
C THR A 30 -19.18 -13.79 -17.64
N THR A 31 -18.94 -14.77 -16.78
CA THR A 31 -17.96 -14.65 -15.71
C THR A 31 -16.59 -14.47 -16.34
N GLU A 32 -16.20 -13.23 -16.66
CA GLU A 32 -14.80 -12.91 -16.90
C GLU A 32 -14.09 -12.97 -15.55
N SER A 33 -13.44 -14.11 -15.28
CA SER A 33 -12.27 -14.08 -14.42
C SER A 33 -11.32 -13.08 -15.06
N THR A 34 -11.19 -11.90 -14.46
CA THR A 34 -10.05 -11.03 -14.71
C THR A 34 -8.83 -11.80 -14.25
N GLU A 35 -8.26 -12.59 -15.15
CA GLU A 35 -6.93 -13.14 -14.99
C GLU A 35 -5.99 -11.94 -14.93
N ALA A 36 -5.39 -11.72 -13.77
CA ALA A 36 -4.33 -10.75 -13.64
C ALA A 36 -3.28 -11.10 -14.69
N ALA A 37 -3.09 -10.19 -15.67
CA ALA A 37 -2.00 -10.31 -16.61
C ALA A 37 -0.72 -10.59 -15.80
N PRO A 38 0.13 -11.53 -16.23
CA PRO A 38 1.37 -11.77 -15.53
C PRO A 38 2.07 -10.42 -15.46
N ALA A 39 2.43 -9.99 -14.26
CA ALA A 39 3.33 -8.86 -14.11
C ALA A 39 4.56 -9.25 -14.95
N GLU A 40 4.83 -8.49 -16.01
CA GLU A 40 6.13 -8.59 -16.69
C GLU A 40 7.17 -8.36 -15.60
N GLU A 41 7.85 -9.43 -15.20
CA GLU A 41 9.13 -9.32 -14.52
C GLU A 41 10.04 -8.59 -15.49
N THR A 42 10.01 -7.26 -15.41
CA THR A 42 11.06 -6.44 -15.95
C THR A 42 12.27 -6.87 -15.15
N THR A 43 13.09 -7.73 -15.75
CA THR A 43 14.42 -8.10 -15.27
C THR A 43 15.24 -6.82 -15.28
N THR A 44 15.00 -5.98 -14.28
CA THR A 44 15.86 -4.87 -14.00
C THR A 44 17.14 -5.51 -13.53
N GLU A 45 18.15 -5.48 -14.39
CA GLU A 45 19.53 -5.75 -14.02
C GLU A 45 19.82 -5.06 -12.68
N ALA A 46 20.02 -5.86 -11.65
CA ALA A 46 20.30 -5.38 -10.31
C ALA A 46 21.62 -4.61 -10.35
N VAL A 47 21.57 -3.32 -10.03
CA VAL A 47 22.79 -2.51 -9.94
C VAL A 47 23.46 -2.82 -8.61
N SER A 48 24.63 -3.45 -8.67
CA SER A 48 25.46 -3.64 -7.47
C SER A 48 26.21 -2.35 -7.12
N LEU A 49 26.13 -1.96 -5.85
CA LEU A 49 26.86 -0.85 -5.26
C LEU A 49 28.02 -1.32 -4.38
N ALA A 50 28.16 -2.63 -4.18
CA ALA A 50 29.23 -3.22 -3.37
C ALA A 50 30.61 -2.88 -3.95
N GLY A 51 31.54 -2.44 -3.10
CA GLY A 51 32.89 -2.04 -3.50
C GLY A 51 32.96 -0.68 -4.22
N VAL A 52 31.83 -0.05 -4.53
CA VAL A 52 31.72 1.31 -5.10
C VAL A 52 31.28 2.30 -4.03
N CYS A 53 30.25 1.93 -3.26
CA CYS A 53 29.72 2.70 -2.15
C CYS A 53 30.21 2.12 -0.80
N PRO A 54 30.10 2.90 0.29
CA PRO A 54 30.26 2.33 1.63
C PRO A 54 29.26 1.20 1.88
N ASP A 55 29.60 0.28 2.78
CA ASP A 55 28.73 -0.84 3.17
C ASP A 55 27.37 -0.37 3.73
N THR A 56 27.28 0.87 4.21
CA THR A 56 26.03 1.49 4.67
C THR A 56 25.94 2.94 4.20
N ILE A 57 24.90 3.24 3.43
CA ILE A 57 24.52 4.59 3.02
C ILE A 57 23.55 5.14 4.05
N THR A 58 23.90 6.26 4.67
CA THR A 58 23.10 6.87 5.75
C THR A 58 22.37 8.11 5.27
N PHE A 59 21.07 8.16 5.54
CA PHE A 59 20.22 9.33 5.39
C PHE A 59 19.84 9.86 6.78
N GLN A 60 20.19 11.11 7.05
CA GLN A 60 19.75 11.83 8.24
C GLN A 60 18.61 12.75 7.82
N THR A 61 17.39 12.44 8.22
CA THR A 61 16.25 13.33 7.97
C THR A 61 16.34 14.55 8.89
N ASP A 62 15.68 15.63 8.49
CA ASP A 62 15.58 16.87 9.27
C ASP A 62 14.60 16.72 10.43
N TRP A 63 13.56 15.88 10.24
CA TRP A 63 12.48 15.69 11.20
C TRP A 63 12.12 14.21 11.45
N ASN A 64 11.04 13.98 12.19
CA ASN A 64 10.46 12.67 12.46
C ASN A 64 10.04 11.94 11.16
N PRO A 65 9.79 10.62 11.22
CA PRO A 65 9.23 9.90 10.09
C PRO A 65 7.83 10.45 9.75
N GLU A 66 7.68 11.08 8.59
CA GLU A 66 6.39 11.45 8.02
C GLU A 66 6.26 10.89 6.58
N SER A 67 5.24 11.33 5.85
CA SER A 67 4.92 10.78 4.50
C SER A 67 5.86 11.27 3.39
N GLU A 68 6.43 12.47 3.55
CA GLU A 68 7.43 13.09 2.67
C GLU A 68 8.75 12.27 2.58
N HIS A 69 9.11 11.54 3.62
CA HIS A 69 10.27 10.68 3.76
C HIS A 69 9.99 9.25 3.31
N GLY A 70 8.75 8.93 2.93
CA GLY A 70 8.30 7.59 2.55
C GLY A 70 9.17 6.92 1.48
N PHE A 71 9.74 7.71 0.56
CA PHE A 71 10.64 7.20 -0.48
C PHE A 71 11.90 6.54 0.09
N LEU A 72 12.42 7.02 1.23
CA LEU A 72 13.57 6.40 1.90
C LEU A 72 13.20 5.03 2.46
N TYR A 73 12.01 4.91 3.05
CA TYR A 73 11.53 3.66 3.66
C TYR A 73 11.17 2.61 2.60
N ASN A 74 10.68 3.02 1.42
CA ASN A 74 10.43 2.11 0.30
C ASN A 74 11.71 1.44 -0.24
N MET A 75 12.89 2.01 0.02
CA MET A 75 14.18 1.43 -0.38
C MET A 75 14.76 0.48 0.68
N VAL A 76 14.17 0.41 1.88
CA VAL A 76 14.60 -0.49 2.94
C VAL A 76 14.06 -1.89 2.64
N GLY A 77 14.97 -2.81 2.29
CA GLY A 77 14.63 -4.21 2.03
C GLY A 77 14.20 -4.98 3.29
N GLU A 78 13.72 -6.19 3.06
CA GLU A 78 13.34 -7.13 4.13
C GLU A 78 14.54 -7.47 5.06
N GLY A 79 14.24 -7.94 6.27
CA GLY A 79 15.26 -8.23 7.28
C GLY A 79 15.93 -6.98 7.87
N TYR A 80 15.23 -5.84 7.83
CA TYR A 80 15.69 -4.61 8.45
C TYR A 80 15.61 -4.67 9.98
N GLU A 81 16.47 -3.90 10.62
CA GLU A 81 16.53 -3.72 12.06
C GLU A 81 16.08 -2.31 12.45
N VAL A 82 15.25 -2.21 13.48
CA VAL A 82 14.82 -0.93 14.06
C VAL A 82 15.54 -0.71 15.38
N ASP A 83 16.38 0.31 15.44
CA ASP A 83 16.99 0.77 16.69
C ASP A 83 16.15 1.92 17.26
N ALA A 84 15.35 1.60 18.27
CA ALA A 84 14.51 2.57 18.96
C ALA A 84 15.31 3.58 19.79
N ALA A 85 16.47 3.19 20.34
CA ALA A 85 17.29 4.08 21.15
C ALA A 85 18.02 5.11 20.28
N GLY A 86 18.48 4.69 19.10
CA GLY A 86 19.10 5.56 18.10
C GLY A 86 18.15 6.19 17.09
N VAL A 87 16.84 5.93 17.22
CA VAL A 87 15.75 6.38 16.34
C VAL A 87 16.11 6.22 14.85
N ARG A 88 16.45 4.99 14.46
CA ARG A 88 16.90 4.68 13.09
C ARG A 88 16.51 3.27 12.66
N VAL A 89 16.31 3.10 11.36
CA VAL A 89 16.12 1.80 10.70
C VAL A 89 17.30 1.50 9.81
N THR A 90 17.76 0.25 9.77
CA THR A 90 18.86 -0.19 8.89
C THR A 90 18.50 -1.51 8.23
N GLY A 91 18.62 -1.60 6.91
CA GLY A 91 18.34 -2.83 6.17
C GLY A 91 19.10 -2.89 4.84
N PRO A 92 18.93 -3.96 4.06
CA PRO A 92 19.43 -4.01 2.68
C PRO A 92 18.89 -2.81 1.89
N LEU A 93 19.74 -2.18 1.07
CA LEU A 93 19.28 -1.17 0.13
C LEU A 93 18.74 -1.88 -1.12
N VAL A 94 17.45 -1.70 -1.38
CA VAL A 94 16.76 -2.30 -2.52
C VAL A 94 16.46 -1.24 -3.57
N SER A 95 16.70 -1.58 -4.82
CA SER A 95 16.33 -0.76 -5.98
C SER A 95 15.58 -1.62 -6.98
N LYS A 96 14.37 -1.19 -7.36
CA LYS A 96 13.49 -1.91 -8.30
C LYS A 96 13.28 -3.39 -7.92
N GLY A 97 13.16 -3.65 -6.62
CA GLY A 97 12.94 -5.00 -6.08
C GLY A 97 14.20 -5.87 -5.93
N ALA A 98 15.38 -5.39 -6.33
CA ALA A 98 16.64 -6.13 -6.20
C ALA A 98 17.57 -5.53 -5.15
N ASP A 99 18.29 -6.39 -4.41
CA ASP A 99 19.35 -6.00 -3.49
C ASP A 99 20.54 -5.39 -4.25
N THR A 100 21.04 -4.27 -3.73
CA THR A 100 22.19 -3.55 -4.30
C THR A 100 23.54 -4.01 -3.70
N GLY A 101 23.53 -4.84 -2.65
CA GLY A 101 24.72 -5.35 -1.99
C GLY A 101 25.32 -4.40 -0.94
N VAL A 102 24.62 -3.31 -0.59
CA VAL A 102 24.95 -2.43 0.53
C VAL A 102 23.71 -2.20 1.39
N LYS A 103 23.88 -1.59 2.57
CA LYS A 103 22.78 -1.23 3.46
C LYS A 103 22.34 0.21 3.26
N ILE A 104 21.07 0.47 3.56
CA ILE A 104 20.53 1.81 3.81
C ILE A 104 20.25 1.97 5.30
N GLN A 105 20.58 3.13 5.84
CA GLN A 105 20.20 3.54 7.19
C GLN A 105 19.44 4.86 7.13
N VAL A 106 18.21 4.88 7.64
CA VAL A 106 17.40 6.09 7.76
C VAL A 106 17.35 6.47 9.23
N ARG A 107 17.86 7.65 9.57
CA ARG A 107 17.89 8.22 10.93
C ARG A 107 16.89 9.36 11.02
N SER A 108 16.07 9.34 12.06
CA SER A 108 15.17 10.45 12.34
C SER A 108 15.93 11.71 12.77
N GLY A 109 15.41 12.86 12.37
CA GLY A 109 15.87 14.18 12.79
C GLY A 109 15.14 14.68 14.05
N GLY A 110 14.97 16.00 14.14
CA GLY A 110 14.28 16.67 15.25
C GLY A 110 14.77 16.19 16.63
N PRO A 111 13.88 15.72 17.52
CA PRO A 111 14.24 15.33 18.88
C PRO A 111 15.30 14.22 18.96
N ALA A 112 15.41 13.36 17.94
CA ALA A 112 16.40 12.29 17.92
C ALA A 112 17.85 12.80 17.83
N VAL A 113 18.04 14.02 17.32
CA VAL A 113 19.34 14.70 17.19
C VAL A 113 19.42 15.99 18.01
N GLY A 114 18.43 16.25 18.88
CA GLY A 114 18.43 17.35 19.84
C GLY A 114 17.90 18.69 19.33
N PHE A 115 17.03 18.68 18.30
CA PHE A 115 16.39 19.87 17.75
C PHE A 115 14.85 19.82 17.88
#